data_AF-A0A659XY16-F1
#
_entry.id   AF-A0A659XY16-F1
#
_cell.length_a   1.000
_cell.length_b   1.000
_cell.length_c   1.000
_cell.angle_alpha   90.00
_cell.angle_beta   90.00
_cell.angle_gamma   90.00
#
_symmetry.space_group_name_H-M   'P 1'
#
loop_
_entity.id
_entity.type
_entity.pdbx_description
1 polymer ?
#
loop_
_entity_poly.entity_id
_entity_poly.type
_entity_poly.pdbx_seq_one_letter_code
_entity_poly.pdbx_strand_id
1 'polypeptide(L)'
;DVITEHVVNAGGLWAREVGRMVGLELPVLAMEHMYLITEDMPEVADWNKKTGTEIIHAVDFDGELYLRQERGGMLMGTYEKANKVWSEFSTPWN
;
A
#
# COMPACT_ATOMS: atom_id res chain seq x y z
N ASP A 1 -16.98 -4.17 28.95
CA ASP A 1 -17.71 -4.71 27.78
C ASP A 1 -17.97 -3.64 26.75
N VAL A 2 -17.93 -4.01 25.48
CA VAL A 2 -18.32 -3.16 24.35
C VAL A 2 -19.58 -3.77 23.76
N ILE A 3 -20.68 -3.02 23.73
CA ILE A 3 -22.00 -3.47 23.23
C ILE A 3 -22.43 -2.52 22.11
N THR A 4 -22.85 -3.07 20.97
CA THR A 4 -23.28 -2.31 19.80
C THR A 4 -24.30 -3.10 18.98
N GLU A 5 -25.18 -2.42 18.26
CA GLU A 5 -26.14 -3.02 17.32
C GLU A 5 -25.46 -3.49 16.03
N HIS A 6 -24.41 -2.78 15.61
CA HIS A 6 -23.71 -3.03 14.34
C HIS A 6 -22.20 -3.02 14.54
N VAL A 7 -21.53 -3.90 13.78
CA VAL A 7 -20.08 -4.00 13.69
C VAL A 7 -19.68 -3.90 12.22
N VAL A 8 -18.68 -3.06 11.93
CA VAL A 8 -18.08 -2.93 10.59
C VAL A 8 -16.67 -3.49 10.63
N ASN A 9 -16.39 -4.48 9.78
CA ASN A 9 -15.04 -5.00 9.62
C ASN A 9 -14.23 -4.08 8.69
N ALA A 10 -13.32 -3.31 9.29
CA ALA A 10 -12.33 -2.47 8.60
C ALA A 10 -10.89 -2.95 8.89
N GLY A 11 -10.70 -4.26 9.09
CA GLY A 11 -9.45 -4.85 9.58
C GLY A 11 -8.26 -4.87 8.59
N GLY A 12 -8.40 -4.31 7.39
CA GLY A 12 -7.33 -4.31 6.38
C GLY A 12 -6.79 -5.72 6.10
N LEU A 13 -5.49 -5.93 6.30
CA LEU A 13 -4.85 -7.25 6.15
C LEU A 13 -5.45 -8.33 7.07
N TRP A 14 -6.02 -7.94 8.22
CA TRP A 14 -6.69 -8.83 9.18
C TRP A 14 -8.18 -9.02 8.92
N ALA A 15 -8.75 -8.44 7.87
CA ALA A 15 -10.19 -8.52 7.61
C ALA A 15 -10.67 -9.99 7.55
N ARG A 16 -9.87 -10.90 6.98
CA ARG A 16 -10.15 -12.33 6.94
C ARG A 16 -10.25 -12.96 8.34
N GLU A 17 -9.34 -12.61 9.25
CA GLU A 17 -9.37 -13.12 10.62
C GLU A 17 -10.55 -12.58 11.43
N VAL A 18 -10.91 -11.31 11.22
CA VAL A 18 -12.14 -10.75 11.79
C VAL A 18 -13.38 -11.47 11.26
N GLY A 19 -13.41 -11.85 9.98
CA GLY A 19 -14.46 -12.69 9.41
C GLY A 19 -14.59 -14.04 10.13
N ARG A 20 -13.46 -14.69 10.43
CA ARG A 20 -13.44 -15.99 11.12
C ARG A 20 -13.99 -15.93 12.55
N MET A 21 -13.93 -14.78 13.22
CA MET A 21 -14.57 -14.58 14.54
C MET A 21 -16.09 -14.83 14.50
N VAL A 22 -16.72 -14.66 13.33
CA VAL A 22 -18.14 -14.91 13.11
C VAL A 22 -18.40 -16.06 12.12
N GLY A 23 -17.39 -16.93 11.90
CA GLY A 23 -17.50 -18.11 11.05
C GLY A 23 -17.51 -17.85 9.55
N LEU A 24 -17.07 -16.67 9.10
CA LEU A 24 -16.98 -16.31 7.68
C LEU A 24 -15.53 -16.37 7.18
N GLU A 25 -15.34 -16.94 6.00
CA GLU A 25 -14.06 -16.88 5.27
C GLU A 25 -14.16 -15.81 4.19
N LEU A 26 -13.49 -14.67 4.39
CA LEU A 26 -13.51 -13.58 3.41
C LEU A 26 -12.51 -13.87 2.26
N PRO A 27 -12.89 -13.66 0.98
CA PRO A 27 -12.05 -13.96 -0.18
C PRO A 27 -11.02 -12.86 -0.44
N VAL A 28 -10.19 -12.55 0.56
CA VAL A 28 -9.12 -11.56 0.50
C VAL A 28 -7.82 -12.18 0.99
N LEU A 29 -6.72 -11.83 0.33
CA LEU A 29 -5.39 -12.33 0.67
C LEU A 29 -4.36 -11.24 0.48
N ALA A 30 -3.53 -11.04 1.49
CA ALA A 30 -2.48 -10.05 1.49
C ALA A 30 -1.30 -10.48 0.61
N MET A 31 -0.72 -9.53 -0.10
CA MET A 31 0.45 -9.76 -0.94
C MET A 31 1.53 -8.76 -0.57
N GLU A 32 2.78 -9.20 -0.65
CA GLU A 32 3.93 -8.29 -0.57
C GLU A 32 3.91 -7.36 -1.80
N HIS A 33 4.26 -6.10 -1.58
CA HIS A 33 4.36 -5.06 -2.61
C HIS A 33 5.56 -4.18 -2.29
N MET A 34 6.44 -3.96 -3.26
CA MET A 34 7.71 -3.28 -3.04
C MET A 34 7.65 -1.80 -3.44
N TYR A 35 8.43 -1.03 -2.67
CA TYR A 35 8.68 0.37 -2.92
C TYR A 35 10.18 0.63 -2.95
N LEU A 36 10.63 1.36 -3.95
CA LEU A 36 11.95 1.97 -3.98
C LEU A 36 11.78 3.44 -3.62
N ILE A 37 12.54 3.91 -2.64
CA ILE A 37 12.54 5.32 -2.22
C ILE A 37 13.95 5.85 -2.45
N THR A 38 14.04 6.97 -3.17
CA THR A 38 15.31 7.63 -3.41
C THR A 38 15.68 8.53 -2.24
N GLU A 39 16.95 8.91 -2.18
CA GLU A 39 17.36 10.09 -1.40
C GLU A 39 16.84 11.38 -2.06
N ASP A 40 17.11 12.52 -1.43
CA ASP A 40 16.73 13.83 -1.97
C ASP A 40 17.41 14.08 -3.32
N MET A 41 16.63 14.59 -4.27
CA MET A 41 17.04 14.84 -5.65
C MET A 41 17.03 16.36 -5.93
N PRO A 42 18.13 16.95 -6.41
CA PRO A 42 18.17 18.37 -6.77
C PRO A 42 17.05 18.79 -7.74
N GLU A 43 16.71 17.92 -8.69
CA GLU A 43 15.67 18.15 -9.69
C GLU A 43 14.28 18.32 -9.07
N VAL A 44 14.00 17.59 -7.98
CA VAL A 44 12.75 17.70 -7.22
C VAL A 44 12.71 19.04 -6.50
N ALA A 45 13.80 19.43 -5.84
CA ALA A 45 13.89 20.72 -5.15
C ALA A 45 13.72 21.89 -6.13
N ASP A 46 14.37 21.81 -7.29
CA ASP A 46 14.29 22.81 -8.36
C ASP A 46 12.89 22.89 -8.95
N TRP A 47 12.23 21.75 -9.19
CA TRP A 47 10.83 21.72 -9.61
C TRP A 47 9.93 22.42 -8.60
N ASN A 48 9.98 22.00 -7.33
CA ASN A 48 9.14 22.54 -6.26
C ASN A 48 9.33 24.06 -6.11
N LYS A 49 10.58 24.55 -6.21
CA LYS A 49 10.88 25.98 -6.15
C LYS A 49 10.34 26.73 -7.37
N LYS A 50 10.43 26.13 -8.56
CA LYS A 50 10.00 26.73 -9.83
C LYS A 50 8.48 26.80 -9.96
N THR A 51 7.77 25.76 -9.52
CA THR A 51 6.33 25.62 -9.74
C THR A 51 5.50 25.93 -8.49
N GLY A 52 6.10 25.83 -7.29
CA GLY A 52 5.38 25.90 -6.02
C GLY A 52 4.55 24.64 -5.71
N THR A 53 4.74 23.54 -6.46
CA THR A 53 3.98 22.29 -6.32
C THR A 53 4.89 21.08 -6.34
N GLU A 54 4.43 19.95 -5.82
CA GLU A 54 5.13 18.67 -5.95
C GLU A 54 5.15 18.17 -7.41
N ILE A 55 6.06 17.24 -7.71
CA ILE A 55 6.06 16.46 -8.95
C ILE A 55 4.77 15.63 -9.00
N ILE A 56 4.08 15.71 -10.13
CA ILE A 56 2.83 14.98 -10.35
C ILE A 56 3.05 13.47 -10.30
N HIS A 57 2.06 12.76 -9.78
CA HIS A 57 2.04 11.30 -9.83
C HIS A 57 1.96 10.81 -11.28
N ALA A 58 2.74 9.79 -11.61
CA ALA A 58 2.76 9.16 -12.91
C ALA A 58 2.56 7.65 -12.77
N VAL A 59 1.91 7.05 -13.78
CA VAL A 59 1.70 5.60 -13.88
C VAL A 59 2.19 5.16 -15.24
N ASP A 60 3.05 4.14 -15.25
CA ASP A 60 3.49 3.44 -16.45
C ASP A 60 2.81 2.07 -16.47
N PHE A 61 1.83 1.92 -17.36
CA PHE A 61 1.06 0.68 -17.48
C PHE A 61 1.87 -0.45 -18.11
N ASP A 62 2.74 -0.14 -19.08
CA ASP A 62 3.57 -1.14 -19.77
C ASP A 62 4.70 -1.63 -18.86
N GLY A 63 5.25 -0.72 -18.06
CA GLY A 63 6.26 -1.00 -17.03
C GLY A 63 5.69 -1.56 -15.73
N GLU A 64 4.36 -1.64 -15.59
CA GLU A 64 3.67 -2.11 -14.38
C GLU A 64 4.13 -1.36 -13.11
N LEU A 65 4.29 -0.03 -13.18
CA LEU A 65 4.80 0.78 -12.06
C LEU A 65 4.12 2.14 -11.92
N TYR A 66 4.30 2.76 -10.76
CA TYR A 66 3.90 4.14 -10.50
C TYR A 66 4.97 4.91 -9.75
N LEU A 67 4.94 6.23 -9.90
CA LEU A 67 5.90 7.16 -9.37
C LEU A 67 5.18 8.34 -8.73
N ARG A 68 5.64 8.76 -7.56
CA ARG A 68 5.27 10.06 -6.95
C ARG A 68 6.46 10.67 -6.25
N GLN A 69 6.40 11.97 -6.03
CA GLN A 69 7.29 12.60 -5.09
C GLN A 69 7.10 12.00 -3.68
N GLU A 70 8.20 11.78 -2.97
CA GLU A 70 8.23 11.46 -1.56
C GLU A 70 9.30 12.34 -0.93
N ARG A 71 8.87 13.36 -0.17
CA ARG A 71 9.74 14.38 0.41
C ARG A 71 10.56 15.11 -0.68
N GLY A 72 11.89 15.15 -0.56
CA GLY A 72 12.79 15.74 -1.55
C GLY A 72 13.21 14.77 -2.65
N GLY A 73 12.73 13.52 -2.63
CA GLY A 73 13.04 12.49 -3.61
C GLY A 73 11.78 11.94 -4.29
N MET A 74 11.90 10.72 -4.81
CA MET A 74 10.84 9.99 -5.50
C MET A 74 10.61 8.63 -4.84
N LEU A 75 9.36 8.19 -4.88
CA LEU A 75 8.95 6.82 -4.58
C LEU A 75 8.49 6.17 -5.88
N MET A 76 8.99 4.96 -6.12
CA MET A 76 8.55 4.06 -7.19
C MET A 76 7.93 2.82 -6.56
N GLY A 77 6.67 2.54 -6.89
CA GLY A 77 6.01 1.27 -6.59
C GLY A 77 5.91 0.42 -7.85
N THR A 78 6.24 -0.86 -7.76
CA THR A 78 6.19 -1.81 -8.88
C THR A 78 5.14 -2.87 -8.63
N TYR A 79 4.43 -3.34 -9.66
CA TYR A 79 3.60 -4.53 -9.56
C TYR A 79 4.39 -5.76 -10.01
N GLU A 80 4.63 -6.68 -9.09
CA GLU A 80 5.56 -7.77 -9.30
C GLU A 80 4.94 -8.95 -10.06
N LYS A 81 5.61 -9.37 -11.13
CA LYS A 81 5.25 -10.63 -11.82
C LYS A 81 5.47 -11.86 -10.94
N ALA A 82 6.54 -11.86 -10.15
CA ALA A 82 6.86 -12.90 -9.18
C ALA A 82 6.28 -12.53 -7.79
N ASN A 83 4.97 -12.39 -7.74
CA ASN A 83 4.30 -11.98 -6.51
C ASN A 83 4.51 -12.98 -5.37
N LYS A 84 4.43 -12.46 -4.14
CA LYS A 84 4.57 -13.26 -2.93
C LYS A 84 3.41 -13.01 -1.99
N VAL A 85 2.69 -14.07 -1.69
CA VAL A 85 1.60 -14.02 -0.73
C VAL A 85 2.18 -13.89 0.67
N TRP A 86 1.57 -13.03 1.48
CA TRP A 86 1.85 -12.96 2.90
C TRP A 86 0.75 -13.67 3.69
N SER A 87 1.16 -14.52 4.64
CA SER A 87 0.22 -15.12 5.60
C SER A 87 -0.94 -15.87 4.90
N GLU A 88 -0.61 -16.87 4.08
CA GLU A 88 -1.57 -17.59 3.24
C GLU A 88 -2.79 -18.13 4.00
N PHE A 89 -2.55 -18.70 5.18
CA PHE A 89 -3.59 -19.40 5.94
C PHE A 89 -4.10 -18.63 7.16
N SER A 90 -3.19 -18.05 7.96
CA SER A 90 -3.54 -17.37 9.20
C SER A 90 -2.65 -16.17 9.46
N THR A 91 -3.26 -15.04 9.82
CA THR A 91 -2.57 -13.79 10.12
C THR A 91 -2.21 -13.68 11.61
N PRO A 92 -0.94 -13.40 11.96
CA PRO A 92 -0.52 -13.28 13.34
C PRO A 92 -1.20 -12.08 14.01
N TRP A 93 -1.58 -12.26 15.28
CA TRP A 93 -2.15 -11.20 16.11
C TRP A 93 -1.09 -10.48 16.97
N ASN A 94 0.16 -10.96 16.92
CA ASN A 94 1.28 -10.56 17.76
C ASN A 94 2.56 -10.29 16.96
#